data_AF-A0ABD3UQW9-F1
#
_entry.id   AF-A0ABD3UQW9-F1
#
_cell.length_a   1.000
_cell.length_b   1.000
_cell.length_c   1.000
_cell.angle_alpha   90.00
_cell.angle_beta   90.00
_cell.angle_gamma   90.00
#
_symmetry.space_group_name_H-M   'P 1'
#
loop_
_entity.id
_entity.type
_entity.pdbx_description
1 polymer ?
#
loop_
_entity_poly.entity_id
_entity_poly.type
_entity_poly.pdbx_seq_one_letter_code
_entity_poly.pdbx_strand_id
1 'polypeptide(L)'
;MEPYNCASSWTPCSHTRDWGPSEGSNGFIVVTANGGVNQQRVAVCNAVAIARLLNATLVLPKFMYSSVWRDASQFGDIYQEEHFINYLKPDIQIVKELPKELQSLDLEAIGSLVMDVDIVKEAKPSFYLKYILPILHLNRVIHFVGFGNRLASDPVPRQLQKLRCRCNFHALRFVPKIQEAGALLIRRMRQNDEGLGHLDHYLVGPFAQSKKKGQKVHEAKRSRYLALHLRFEIDMVAHSLCEYGGGEEERRELESYLEVHFPALAEQKKTKKLPSPTELRSEGLCPLMPEETVLMLAGLGFNRRTHIYLAGAHIYGGKSRLAALTTLFPNLVTKENLLSSTEIEPFANFSSQLAALDFILCTAADVFAMTDSGSQFSSLIAGYRIYYGGGKMPTIRPNKRRLADIFVKNNTIEWKVFETRVRKAVRQNKRVFSRPTGRSVYRYPRCQECMCYTD
;
A
#
# COMPACT_ATOMS: atom_id res chain seq x y z
N MET A 1 -21.14 -0.28 -14.28
CA MET A 1 -20.03 -1.19 -14.64
C MET A 1 -19.59 -0.74 -16.00
N GLU A 2 -18.31 -0.41 -16.18
CA GLU A 2 -17.83 -0.01 -17.50
C GLU A 2 -17.59 -1.27 -18.36
N PRO A 3 -18.02 -1.28 -19.64
CA PRO A 3 -17.64 -2.32 -20.59
C PRO A 3 -16.12 -2.48 -20.67
N TYR A 4 -15.61 -3.68 -20.96
CA TYR A 4 -14.16 -3.95 -21.01
C TYR A 4 -13.41 -3.02 -21.99
N ASN A 5 -14.04 -2.66 -23.11
CA ASN A 5 -13.44 -1.75 -24.08
C ASN A 5 -13.24 -0.34 -23.49
N CYS A 6 -14.23 0.20 -22.78
CA CYS A 6 -14.10 1.49 -22.07
C CYS A 6 -13.13 1.41 -20.88
N ALA A 7 -13.05 0.24 -20.23
CA ALA A 7 -12.14 -0.02 -19.13
C ALA A 7 -10.66 -0.07 -19.55
N SER A 8 -10.41 -0.49 -20.79
CA SER A 8 -9.07 -0.68 -21.38
C SER A 8 -8.57 0.55 -22.14
N SER A 9 -9.45 1.50 -22.49
CA SER A 9 -9.09 2.80 -23.07
C SER A 9 -8.50 3.80 -22.06
N TRP A 10 -8.49 3.48 -20.76
CA TRP A 10 -7.86 4.34 -19.76
C TRP A 10 -6.34 4.23 -19.82
N THR A 11 -5.66 5.36 -20.02
CA THR A 11 -4.19 5.45 -20.00
C THR A 11 -3.67 6.44 -18.94
N PRO A 12 -2.49 6.19 -18.35
CA PRO A 12 -1.78 7.15 -17.51
C PRO A 12 -1.67 8.55 -18.10
N CYS A 13 -2.14 9.58 -17.41
CA CYS A 13 -1.96 10.96 -17.85
C CYS A 13 -1.68 11.97 -16.73
N SER A 14 -1.55 11.53 -15.47
CA SER A 14 -1.23 12.43 -14.34
C SER A 14 0.15 13.09 -14.42
N HIS A 15 1.00 12.69 -15.36
CA HIS A 15 2.28 13.37 -15.63
C HIS A 15 2.08 14.77 -16.23
N THR A 16 0.95 15.02 -16.89
CA THR A 16 0.61 16.31 -17.49
C THR A 16 0.36 17.37 -16.42
N ARG A 17 0.76 18.63 -16.70
CA ARG A 17 0.60 19.77 -15.77
C ARG A 17 -0.38 20.77 -16.36
N ASP A 18 -1.29 21.27 -15.54
CA ASP A 18 -2.34 22.24 -15.92
C ASP A 18 -2.33 23.48 -14.99
N TRP A 19 -1.18 23.76 -14.37
CA TRP A 19 -0.95 24.97 -13.56
C TRP A 19 0.48 25.51 -13.75
N GLY A 20 0.70 26.77 -13.34
CA GLY A 20 2.04 27.34 -13.22
C GLY A 20 2.74 26.90 -11.93
N PRO A 21 4.07 27.14 -11.80
CA PRO A 21 4.82 26.82 -10.58
C PRO A 21 4.25 27.45 -9.30
N SER A 22 4.55 26.87 -8.14
CA SER A 22 4.31 27.50 -6.84
C SER A 22 5.61 28.12 -6.34
N GLU A 23 5.58 29.40 -5.98
CA GLU A 23 6.77 30.06 -5.37
C GLU A 23 6.99 29.63 -3.92
N GLY A 24 5.99 29.06 -3.24
CA GLY A 24 6.13 28.60 -1.85
C GLY A 24 6.24 29.75 -0.84
N SER A 25 5.60 30.89 -1.13
CA SER A 25 5.80 32.16 -0.41
C SER A 25 5.24 32.20 1.02
N ASN A 26 4.33 31.28 1.37
CA ASN A 26 3.59 31.37 2.63
C ASN A 26 4.34 30.77 3.84
N GLY A 27 5.44 30.06 3.64
CA GLY A 27 6.24 29.45 4.72
C GLY A 27 6.68 28.02 4.41
N PHE A 28 7.06 27.29 5.45
CA PHE A 28 7.59 25.93 5.37
C PHE A 28 6.68 24.91 6.06
N ILE A 29 6.42 23.80 5.39
CA ILE A 29 5.71 22.66 5.98
C ILE A 29 6.72 21.55 6.23
N VAL A 30 6.85 21.15 7.50
CA VAL A 30 7.58 19.97 7.93
C VAL A 30 6.58 18.86 8.21
N VAL A 31 6.91 17.63 7.79
CA VAL A 31 6.08 16.45 8.04
C VAL A 31 6.92 15.33 8.62
N THR A 32 6.50 14.81 9.77
CA THR A 32 6.95 13.52 10.30
C THR A 32 5.83 12.52 10.13
N ALA A 33 5.92 11.66 9.11
CA ALA A 33 4.86 10.71 8.77
C ALA A 33 4.87 9.46 9.66
N ASN A 34 3.70 9.00 10.09
CA ASN A 34 3.54 7.78 10.90
C ASN A 34 3.10 6.56 10.08
N GLY A 35 3.03 5.41 10.75
CA GLY A 35 2.58 4.15 10.18
C GLY A 35 3.66 3.42 9.40
N GLY A 36 3.29 2.31 8.75
CA GLY A 36 4.21 1.57 7.88
C GLY A 36 4.50 2.32 6.58
N VAL A 37 5.52 1.89 5.83
CA VAL A 37 6.02 2.57 4.61
C VAL A 37 4.93 2.91 3.58
N ASN A 38 3.89 2.07 3.48
CA ASN A 38 2.75 2.29 2.56
C ASN A 38 1.77 3.36 3.05
N GLN A 39 1.63 3.55 4.38
CA GLN A 39 0.89 4.66 4.97
C GLN A 39 1.70 5.95 4.84
N GLN A 40 2.99 5.91 5.15
CA GLN A 40 3.92 7.03 4.99
C GLN A 40 3.94 7.54 3.54
N ARG A 41 3.96 6.64 2.55
CA ARG A 41 3.81 6.97 1.12
C ARG A 41 2.58 7.84 0.83
N VAL A 42 1.43 7.49 1.40
CA VAL A 42 0.18 8.24 1.25
C VAL A 42 0.25 9.58 1.97
N ALA A 43 0.85 9.62 3.16
CA ALA A 43 1.06 10.84 3.93
C ALA A 43 1.94 11.84 3.15
N VAL A 44 3.03 11.38 2.52
CA VAL A 44 3.89 12.21 1.66
C VAL A 44 3.11 12.80 0.49
N CYS A 45 2.31 11.98 -0.21
CA CYS A 45 1.49 12.48 -1.33
C CYS A 45 0.45 13.51 -0.88
N ASN A 46 -0.12 13.34 0.32
CA ASN A 46 -1.04 14.31 0.91
C ASN A 46 -0.31 15.60 1.31
N ALA A 47 0.90 15.51 1.88
CA ALA A 47 1.74 16.64 2.26
C ALA A 47 2.12 17.49 1.04
N VAL A 48 2.49 16.87 -0.07
CA VAL A 48 2.75 17.54 -1.36
C VAL A 48 1.52 18.33 -1.83
N ALA A 49 0.32 17.75 -1.72
CA ALA A 49 -0.92 18.44 -2.08
C ALA A 49 -1.27 19.59 -1.13
N ILE A 50 -1.01 19.44 0.17
CA ILE A 50 -1.25 20.49 1.17
C ILE A 50 -0.26 21.63 1.00
N ALA A 51 1.02 21.35 0.77
CA ALA A 51 2.02 22.38 0.46
C ALA A 51 1.60 23.22 -0.74
N ARG A 52 1.09 22.56 -1.78
CA ARG A 52 0.54 23.28 -2.95
C ARG A 52 -0.73 24.08 -2.62
N LEU A 53 -1.67 23.48 -1.90
CA LEU A 53 -2.92 24.15 -1.47
C LEU A 53 -2.63 25.44 -0.68
N LEU A 54 -1.59 25.41 0.16
CA LEU A 54 -1.21 26.51 1.04
C LEU A 54 -0.14 27.43 0.44
N ASN A 55 0.27 27.20 -0.81
CA ASN A 55 1.41 27.88 -1.46
C ASN A 55 2.65 27.96 -0.56
N ALA A 56 3.02 26.82 0.02
CA ALA A 56 4.11 26.65 0.97
C ALA A 56 5.26 25.82 0.37
N THR A 57 6.46 26.00 0.91
CA THR A 57 7.61 25.15 0.62
C THR A 57 7.52 23.88 1.48
N LEU A 58 7.65 22.71 0.86
CA LEU A 58 7.70 21.45 1.59
C LEU A 58 9.14 21.16 2.01
N VAL A 59 9.38 20.89 3.29
CA VAL A 59 10.64 20.32 3.74
C VAL A 59 10.57 18.81 3.53
N LEU A 60 11.67 18.20 3.08
CA LEU A 60 11.73 16.78 2.77
C LEU A 60 11.15 15.96 3.94
N PRO A 61 10.14 15.10 3.70
CA PRO A 61 9.44 14.42 4.78
C PRO A 61 10.36 13.51 5.60
N LYS A 62 10.12 13.44 6.90
CA LYS A 62 10.76 12.48 7.81
C LYS A 62 9.81 11.34 8.15
N PHE A 63 10.35 10.17 8.47
CA PHE A 63 9.58 9.01 8.86
C PHE A 63 9.72 8.74 10.35
N MET A 64 8.58 8.64 11.03
CA MET A 64 8.52 8.35 12.46
C MET A 64 8.94 6.91 12.71
N TYR A 65 9.80 6.70 13.71
CA TYR A 65 10.10 5.37 14.21
C TYR A 65 8.81 4.69 14.72
N SER A 66 8.56 3.46 14.27
CA SER A 66 7.43 2.67 14.74
C SER A 66 7.88 1.64 15.78
N SER A 67 7.25 1.65 16.96
CA SER A 67 7.48 0.62 17.99
C SER A 67 7.02 -0.77 17.55
N VAL A 68 6.06 -0.85 16.61
CA VAL A 68 5.55 -2.12 16.05
C VAL A 68 6.55 -2.73 15.07
N TRP A 69 7.13 -1.91 14.19
CA TRP A 69 7.97 -2.39 13.09
C TRP A 69 9.48 -2.26 13.34
N ARG A 70 9.86 -1.55 14.42
CA ARG A 70 11.23 -1.27 14.86
C ARG A 70 12.17 -0.82 13.73
N ASP A 71 11.67 0.04 12.87
CA ASP A 71 12.36 0.47 11.65
C ASP A 71 12.82 1.93 11.77
N ALA A 72 14.10 2.16 11.49
CA ALA A 72 14.75 3.47 11.55
C ALA A 72 14.90 4.15 10.18
N SER A 73 14.43 3.52 9.09
CA SER A 73 14.57 4.05 7.73
C SER A 73 13.93 5.44 7.63
N GLN A 74 14.65 6.38 7.03
CA GLN A 74 14.14 7.69 6.65
C GLN A 74 13.74 7.72 5.18
N PHE A 75 13.21 8.85 4.72
CA PHE A 75 12.73 9.02 3.36
C PHE A 75 13.78 8.64 2.31
N GLY A 76 15.03 9.12 2.48
CA GLY A 76 16.15 8.85 1.59
C GLY A 76 16.64 7.40 1.57
N ASP A 77 16.29 6.58 2.58
CA ASP A 77 16.61 5.14 2.58
C ASP A 77 15.62 4.33 1.73
N ILE A 78 14.44 4.89 1.46
CA ILE A 78 13.36 4.22 0.71
C ILE A 78 13.23 4.82 -0.68
N TYR A 79 13.23 6.15 -0.80
CA TYR A 79 12.94 6.89 -2.03
C TYR A 79 14.10 7.77 -2.47
N GLN A 80 14.25 7.94 -3.78
CA GLN A 80 15.27 8.79 -4.38
C GLN A 80 14.95 10.29 -4.16
N GLU A 81 15.62 10.94 -3.21
CA GLU A 81 15.39 12.35 -2.84
C GLU A 81 15.54 13.31 -4.02
N GLU A 82 16.65 13.21 -4.74
CA GLU A 82 16.94 14.10 -5.88
C GLU A 82 15.90 13.95 -6.99
N HIS A 83 15.48 12.73 -7.30
CA HIS A 83 14.41 12.51 -8.28
C HIS A 83 13.09 13.11 -7.78
N PHE A 84 12.75 12.93 -6.50
CA PHE A 84 11.53 13.47 -5.91
C PHE A 84 11.48 15.00 -5.98
N ILE A 85 12.55 15.68 -5.55
CA ILE A 85 12.67 17.15 -5.58
C ILE A 85 12.61 17.65 -7.02
N ASN A 86 13.46 17.12 -7.91
CA ASN A 86 13.55 17.60 -9.29
C ASN A 86 12.26 17.35 -10.09
N TYR A 87 11.61 16.21 -9.88
CA TYR A 87 10.38 15.87 -10.60
C TYR A 87 9.19 16.74 -10.20
N LEU A 88 9.11 17.12 -8.91
CA LEU A 88 8.02 17.96 -8.37
C LEU A 88 8.33 19.46 -8.36
N LYS A 89 9.55 19.88 -8.72
CA LYS A 89 9.95 21.28 -8.84
C LYS A 89 8.97 22.18 -9.62
N PRO A 90 8.34 21.72 -10.72
CA PRO A 90 7.36 22.56 -11.43
C PRO A 90 6.00 22.69 -10.71
N ASP A 91 5.80 21.98 -9.60
CA ASP A 91 4.54 21.88 -8.87
C ASP A 91 4.59 22.56 -7.52
N ILE A 92 5.65 22.32 -6.76
CA ILE A 92 5.91 22.92 -5.45
C ILE A 92 7.42 23.09 -5.24
N GLN A 93 7.79 24.02 -4.37
CA GLN A 93 9.15 24.09 -3.84
C GLN A 93 9.36 23.01 -2.79
N ILE A 94 10.49 22.30 -2.90
CA ILE A 94 10.91 21.29 -1.94
C ILE A 94 12.35 21.56 -1.54
N VAL A 95 12.62 21.64 -0.24
CA VAL A 95 13.96 21.81 0.33
C VAL A 95 14.31 20.63 1.21
N LYS A 96 15.60 20.31 1.35
CA LYS A 96 16.04 19.18 2.18
C LYS A 96 15.84 19.46 3.67
N GLU A 97 16.13 20.69 4.08
CA GLU A 97 16.10 21.11 5.47
C GLU A 97 15.42 22.47 5.60
N LEU A 98 14.95 22.78 6.81
CA LEU A 98 14.49 24.13 7.13
C LEU A 98 15.64 25.14 7.04
N PRO A 99 15.39 26.42 6.71
CA PRO A 99 16.36 27.49 6.90
C PRO A 99 16.88 27.53 8.34
N LYS A 100 18.15 27.87 8.54
CA LYS A 100 18.83 27.81 9.85
C LYS A 100 18.10 28.62 10.92
N GLU A 101 17.50 29.74 10.53
CA GLU A 101 16.77 30.65 11.41
C GLU A 101 15.49 30.00 11.97
N LEU A 102 14.91 29.03 11.25
CA LEU A 102 13.73 28.29 11.66
C LEU A 102 14.06 26.97 12.36
N GLN A 103 15.30 26.46 12.22
CA GLN A 103 15.72 25.20 12.85
C GLN A 103 15.85 25.32 14.38
N SER A 104 16.19 26.51 14.90
CA SER A 104 16.40 26.75 16.33
C SER A 104 15.12 27.13 17.09
N LEU A 105 13.98 27.23 16.41
CA LEU A 105 12.72 27.61 17.03
C LEU A 105 12.11 26.44 17.83
N ASP A 106 11.56 26.76 19.00
CA ASP A 106 10.67 25.86 19.72
C ASP A 106 9.29 25.89 19.06
N LEU A 107 9.06 24.92 18.16
CA LEU A 107 7.83 24.85 17.37
C LEU A 107 6.59 24.59 18.22
N GLU A 108 6.73 23.95 19.38
CA GLU A 108 5.62 23.71 20.29
C GLU A 108 5.24 25.01 21.01
N ALA A 109 6.22 25.73 21.56
CA ALA A 109 5.99 26.99 22.27
C ALA A 109 5.34 28.07 21.40
N ILE A 110 5.64 28.10 20.10
CA ILE A 110 5.03 29.05 19.15
C ILE A 110 3.73 28.54 18.51
N GLY A 111 3.22 27.37 18.91
CA GLY A 111 1.97 26.80 18.38
C GLY A 111 2.06 26.34 16.92
N SER A 112 3.26 25.99 16.44
CA SER A 112 3.52 25.48 15.09
C SER A 112 3.60 23.96 15.01
N LEU A 113 3.44 23.26 16.13
CA LEU A 113 3.40 21.80 16.19
C LEU A 113 1.94 21.33 16.16
N VAL A 114 1.60 20.50 15.17
CA VAL A 114 0.24 19.94 15.01
C VAL A 114 0.32 18.42 15.00
N MET A 115 -0.33 17.80 15.97
CA MET A 115 -0.36 16.35 16.12
C MET A 115 -1.44 15.72 15.23
N ASP A 116 -1.25 14.45 14.90
CA ASP A 116 -2.21 13.65 14.13
C ASP A 116 -3.63 13.63 14.74
N VAL A 117 -3.74 13.77 16.06
CA VAL A 117 -5.02 13.83 16.79
C VAL A 117 -5.75 15.16 16.63
N ASP A 118 -5.03 16.24 16.33
CA ASP A 118 -5.58 17.59 16.14
C ASP A 118 -6.24 17.75 14.77
N ILE A 119 -5.88 16.88 13.81
CA ILE A 119 -6.43 16.89 12.46
C ILE A 119 -7.55 15.87 12.36
N VAL A 120 -8.76 16.33 12.07
CA VAL A 120 -9.91 15.44 11.83
C VAL A 120 -9.61 14.40 10.74
N LYS A 121 -10.07 13.16 10.93
CA LYS A 121 -9.93 12.12 9.90
C LYS A 121 -10.60 12.57 8.62
N GLU A 122 -9.94 12.34 7.48
CA GLU A 122 -10.39 12.81 6.16
C GLU A 122 -10.70 14.32 6.13
N ALA A 123 -9.81 15.16 6.69
CA ALA A 123 -9.98 16.60 6.67
C ALA A 123 -10.08 17.14 5.23
N LYS A 124 -11.06 18.03 5.02
CA LYS A 124 -11.27 18.70 3.73
C LYS A 124 -10.23 19.82 3.52
N PRO A 125 -9.97 20.26 2.29
CA PRO A 125 -9.08 21.40 2.02
C PRO A 125 -9.40 22.66 2.84
N SER A 126 -10.68 22.92 3.11
CA SER A 126 -11.13 24.05 3.93
C SER A 126 -10.61 24.02 5.38
N PHE A 127 -10.35 22.83 5.94
CA PHE A 127 -9.72 22.71 7.26
C PHE A 127 -8.33 23.34 7.26
N TYR A 128 -7.51 22.98 6.26
CA TYR A 128 -6.15 23.50 6.14
C TYR A 128 -6.14 25.00 5.89
N LEU A 129 -7.01 25.50 5.02
CA LEU A 129 -7.13 26.94 4.76
C LEU A 129 -7.58 27.73 6.00
N LYS A 130 -8.49 27.16 6.80
CA LYS A 130 -9.06 27.84 7.97
C LYS A 130 -8.14 27.79 9.21
N TYR A 131 -7.51 26.66 9.46
CA TYR A 131 -6.82 26.41 10.73
C TYR A 131 -5.29 26.36 10.60
N ILE A 132 -4.77 25.95 9.44
CA ILE A 132 -3.32 25.76 9.24
C ILE A 132 -2.69 26.99 8.59
N LEU A 133 -3.34 27.55 7.56
CA LEU A 133 -2.81 28.70 6.83
C LEU A 133 -2.53 29.92 7.73
N PRO A 134 -3.40 30.28 8.70
CA PRO A 134 -3.11 31.41 9.59
C PRO A 134 -1.86 31.20 10.46
N ILE A 135 -1.66 29.98 10.98
CA ILE A 135 -0.46 29.61 11.76
C ILE A 135 0.78 29.73 10.88
N LEU A 136 0.69 29.22 9.64
CA LEU A 136 1.80 29.29 8.69
C LEU A 136 2.18 30.73 8.33
N HIS A 137 1.20 31.63 8.16
CA HIS A 137 1.48 33.05 7.94
C HIS A 137 2.14 33.72 9.14
N LEU A 138 1.69 33.41 10.35
CA LEU A 138 2.21 34.00 11.58
C LEU A 138 3.63 33.54 11.88
N ASN A 139 3.85 32.22 11.85
CA ASN A 139 5.08 31.61 12.34
C ASN A 139 6.06 31.22 11.23
N ARG A 140 5.65 31.31 9.96
CA ARG A 140 6.43 30.93 8.76
C ARG A 140 6.79 29.45 8.66
N VAL A 141 6.49 28.64 9.67
CA VAL A 141 6.73 27.20 9.69
C VAL A 141 5.57 26.49 10.39
N ILE A 142 5.25 25.28 9.94
CA ILE A 142 4.39 24.36 10.68
C ILE A 142 4.94 22.94 10.58
N HIS A 143 4.84 22.17 11.65
CA HIS A 143 5.27 20.79 11.73
C HIS A 143 4.11 19.87 12.04
N PHE A 144 3.73 19.04 11.07
CA PHE A 144 2.80 17.94 11.27
C PHE A 144 3.53 16.71 11.84
N VAL A 145 3.27 16.38 13.10
CA VAL A 145 3.88 15.25 13.78
C VAL A 145 2.91 14.07 13.81
N GLY A 146 3.38 12.93 13.31
CA GLY A 146 2.57 11.73 13.17
C GLY A 146 1.59 11.80 12.00
N PHE A 147 1.87 12.62 10.97
CA PHE A 147 0.94 12.86 9.88
C PHE A 147 0.65 11.59 9.07
N GLY A 148 -0.60 11.13 9.13
CA GLY A 148 -1.07 9.96 8.38
C GLY A 148 -1.89 10.30 7.13
N ASN A 149 -2.94 9.52 6.88
CA ASN A 149 -3.91 9.81 5.83
C ASN A 149 -4.93 10.86 6.28
N ARG A 150 -4.49 12.11 6.42
CA ARG A 150 -5.28 13.22 6.99
C ARG A 150 -5.90 14.18 5.97
N LEU A 151 -5.74 13.94 4.67
CA LEU A 151 -6.45 14.67 3.62
C LEU A 151 -7.55 13.78 3.03
N ALA A 152 -8.77 14.32 2.95
CA ALA A 152 -9.94 13.63 2.41
C ALA A 152 -9.67 13.01 1.02
N SER A 153 -10.39 11.94 0.71
CA SER A 153 -10.46 11.46 -0.67
C SER A 153 -11.27 12.43 -1.53
N ASP A 154 -12.41 12.91 -1.05
CA ASP A 154 -13.25 13.90 -1.73
C ASP A 154 -14.04 14.76 -0.70
N PRO A 155 -14.44 15.99 -1.05
CA PRO A 155 -14.05 16.74 -2.24
C PRO A 155 -12.64 17.32 -2.08
N VAL A 156 -11.82 17.21 -3.15
CA VAL A 156 -10.51 17.85 -3.29
C VAL A 156 -10.41 18.39 -4.72
N PRO A 157 -9.91 19.62 -4.93
CA PRO A 157 -9.74 20.20 -6.27
C PRO A 157 -9.04 19.26 -7.25
N ARG A 158 -9.52 19.22 -8.50
CA ARG A 158 -9.06 18.31 -9.54
C ARG A 158 -7.53 18.35 -9.72
N GLN A 159 -6.94 19.54 -9.77
CA GLN A 159 -5.49 19.71 -9.94
C GLN A 159 -4.70 19.17 -8.75
N LEU A 160 -5.20 19.33 -7.51
CA LEU A 160 -4.56 18.78 -6.32
C LEU A 160 -4.64 17.24 -6.29
N GLN A 161 -5.77 16.66 -6.70
CA GLN A 161 -5.88 15.21 -6.86
C GLN A 161 -4.93 14.67 -7.93
N LYS A 162 -4.80 15.38 -9.04
CA LYS A 162 -3.84 15.05 -10.10
C LYS A 162 -2.40 15.12 -9.60
N LEU A 163 -2.05 16.12 -8.80
CA LEU A 163 -0.77 16.21 -8.11
C LEU A 163 -0.54 15.00 -7.15
N ARG A 164 -1.54 14.58 -6.37
CA ARG A 164 -1.43 13.37 -5.52
C ARG A 164 -1.12 12.12 -6.34
N CYS A 165 -1.83 11.92 -7.46
CA CYS A 165 -1.58 10.82 -8.37
C CYS A 165 -0.18 10.88 -8.98
N ARG A 166 0.24 12.07 -9.41
CA ARG A 166 1.57 12.28 -9.96
C ARG A 166 2.70 12.02 -8.96
N CYS A 167 2.55 12.54 -7.74
CA CYS A 167 3.47 12.26 -6.64
C CYS A 167 3.58 10.74 -6.40
N ASN A 168 2.43 10.06 -6.26
CA ASN A 168 2.40 8.64 -6.01
C ASN A 168 3.00 7.80 -7.14
N PHE A 169 2.60 8.02 -8.39
CA PHE A 169 2.96 7.14 -9.51
C PHE A 169 4.31 7.46 -10.16
N HIS A 170 4.80 8.70 -10.05
CA HIS A 170 5.98 9.17 -10.80
C HIS A 170 7.10 9.74 -9.94
N ALA A 171 6.77 10.50 -8.89
CA ALA A 171 7.78 11.19 -8.07
C ALA A 171 8.42 10.25 -7.02
N LEU A 172 7.66 9.31 -6.47
CA LEU A 172 8.16 8.36 -5.48
C LEU A 172 8.77 7.13 -6.18
N ARG A 173 10.09 7.18 -6.40
CA ARG A 173 10.89 6.07 -6.93
C ARG A 173 11.75 5.47 -5.83
N PHE A 174 11.79 4.14 -5.74
CA PHE A 174 12.64 3.46 -4.76
C PHE A 174 14.12 3.70 -5.03
N VAL A 175 14.95 3.72 -3.98
CA VAL A 175 16.41 3.85 -4.12
C VAL A 175 17.03 2.69 -4.90
N PRO A 176 18.18 2.88 -5.57
CA PRO A 176 18.82 1.87 -6.42
C PRO A 176 19.00 0.51 -5.74
N LYS A 177 19.42 0.48 -4.47
CA LYS A 177 19.58 -0.75 -3.68
C LYS A 177 18.30 -1.60 -3.63
N ILE A 178 17.14 -0.97 -3.40
CA ILE A 178 15.83 -1.64 -3.38
C ILE A 178 15.43 -2.07 -4.81
N GLN A 179 15.68 -1.23 -5.81
CA GLN A 179 15.36 -1.55 -7.20
C GLN A 179 16.16 -2.74 -7.73
N GLU A 180 17.45 -2.82 -7.40
CA GLU A 180 18.34 -3.91 -7.79
C GLU A 180 17.92 -5.24 -7.14
N ALA A 181 17.71 -5.25 -5.82
CA ALA A 181 17.21 -6.43 -5.12
C ALA A 181 15.82 -6.85 -5.63
N GLY A 182 14.94 -5.89 -5.90
CA GLY A 182 13.63 -6.14 -6.50
C GLY A 182 13.71 -6.75 -7.90
N ALA A 183 14.64 -6.30 -8.75
CA ALA A 183 14.87 -6.86 -10.08
C ALA A 183 15.38 -8.30 -10.00
N LEU A 184 16.32 -8.57 -9.09
CA LEU A 184 16.83 -9.91 -8.83
C LEU A 184 15.72 -10.87 -8.37
N LEU A 185 14.88 -10.43 -7.44
CA LEU A 185 13.73 -11.17 -6.96
C LEU A 185 12.71 -11.47 -8.08
N ILE A 186 12.38 -10.48 -8.91
CA ILE A 186 11.50 -10.66 -10.09
C ILE A 186 12.08 -11.74 -11.01
N ARG A 187 13.39 -11.64 -11.32
CA ARG A 187 14.08 -12.60 -12.18
C ARG A 187 14.01 -14.02 -11.62
N ARG A 188 14.26 -14.21 -10.31
CA ARG A 188 14.17 -15.53 -9.66
C ARG A 188 12.74 -16.08 -9.63
N MET A 189 11.74 -15.23 -9.35
CA MET A 189 10.33 -15.64 -9.40
C MET A 189 9.87 -16.08 -10.80
N ARG A 190 10.49 -15.52 -11.84
CA ARG A 190 10.26 -15.90 -13.24
C ARG A 190 11.24 -16.96 -13.73
N GLN A 191 11.87 -17.70 -12.83
CA GLN A 191 12.79 -18.81 -13.14
C GLN A 191 13.94 -18.40 -14.07
N ASN A 192 14.44 -17.16 -13.91
CA ASN A 192 15.49 -16.55 -14.73
C ASN A 192 15.15 -16.38 -16.22
N ASP A 193 13.87 -16.38 -16.57
CA ASP A 193 13.42 -15.97 -17.90
C ASP A 193 13.76 -14.49 -18.15
N GLU A 194 14.24 -14.20 -19.36
CA GLU A 194 14.70 -12.87 -19.78
C GLU A 194 13.56 -11.95 -20.24
N GLY A 195 12.31 -12.45 -20.27
CA GLY A 195 11.13 -11.66 -20.64
C GLY A 195 10.85 -10.47 -19.72
N LEU A 196 10.96 -9.26 -20.26
CA LEU A 196 10.60 -8.01 -19.57
C LEU A 196 9.11 -8.00 -19.21
N GLY A 197 8.81 -7.72 -17.95
CA GLY A 197 7.45 -7.53 -17.49
C GLY A 197 6.90 -6.14 -17.75
N HIS A 198 5.59 -6.09 -17.94
CA HIS A 198 4.88 -4.87 -18.33
C HIS A 198 5.11 -3.68 -17.38
N LEU A 199 5.33 -3.95 -16.08
CA LEU A 199 5.54 -2.93 -15.06
C LEU A 199 7.00 -2.79 -14.61
N ASP A 200 7.89 -3.65 -15.07
CA ASP A 200 9.23 -3.77 -14.48
C ASP A 200 10.01 -2.46 -14.60
N HIS A 201 9.94 -1.77 -15.73
CA HIS A 201 10.59 -0.47 -15.92
C HIS A 201 10.13 0.59 -14.89
N TYR A 202 8.85 0.60 -14.52
CA TYR A 202 8.31 1.54 -13.54
C TYR A 202 8.68 1.18 -12.10
N LEU A 203 8.98 -0.09 -11.83
CA LEU A 203 9.26 -0.60 -10.48
C LEU A 203 10.76 -0.58 -10.17
N VAL A 204 11.58 -1.06 -11.11
CA VAL A 204 13.02 -1.28 -10.90
C VAL A 204 13.90 -0.44 -11.84
N GLY A 205 13.31 0.45 -12.64
CA GLY A 205 14.04 1.45 -13.41
C GLY A 205 15.09 0.83 -14.36
N PRO A 206 16.38 1.23 -14.26
CA PRO A 206 17.44 0.73 -15.14
C PRO A 206 17.74 -0.76 -14.93
N PHE A 207 17.37 -1.33 -13.78
CA PHE A 207 17.59 -2.75 -13.47
C PHE A 207 16.56 -3.67 -14.15
N ALA A 208 15.58 -3.12 -14.88
CA ALA A 208 14.61 -3.91 -15.64
C ALA A 208 15.22 -4.61 -16.86
N GLN A 209 16.37 -4.12 -17.37
CA GLN A 209 17.00 -4.65 -18.58
C GLN A 209 17.96 -5.81 -18.28
N SER A 210 17.76 -6.95 -18.94
CA SER A 210 18.78 -8.00 -19.04
C SER A 210 19.89 -7.52 -19.99
N LYS A 211 21.11 -7.37 -19.49
CA LYS A 211 22.29 -7.07 -20.30
C LYS A 211 22.62 -8.26 -21.22
N LYS A 212 22.01 -8.36 -22.41
CA LYS A 212 22.64 -8.93 -23.64
C LYS A 212 22.04 -8.29 -24.90
N LYS A 213 22.79 -7.39 -25.53
CA LYS A 213 22.58 -7.02 -26.95
C LYS A 213 22.91 -8.25 -27.81
N GLY A 214 21.94 -8.75 -28.57
CA GLY A 214 22.24 -9.63 -29.72
C GLY A 214 21.50 -10.97 -29.84
N GLN A 215 20.59 -11.34 -28.94
CA GLN A 215 19.78 -12.55 -29.14
C GLN A 215 18.38 -12.21 -29.66
N LYS A 216 18.00 -12.85 -30.78
CA LYS A 216 16.62 -12.86 -31.29
C LYS A 216 15.72 -13.40 -30.18
N VAL A 217 14.82 -12.56 -29.69
CA VAL A 217 13.80 -12.94 -28.72
C VAL A 217 12.83 -13.88 -29.44
N HIS A 218 13.03 -15.18 -29.30
CA HIS A 218 11.90 -16.10 -29.44
C HIS A 218 10.89 -15.72 -28.35
N GLU A 219 9.60 -15.63 -28.68
CA GLU A 219 8.51 -15.49 -27.71
C GLU A 219 8.44 -16.75 -26.82
N ALA A 220 9.44 -16.95 -25.96
CA ALA A 220 9.40 -17.95 -24.93
C ALA A 220 8.31 -17.56 -23.92
N LYS A 221 7.51 -18.55 -23.54
CA LYS A 221 6.32 -18.36 -22.71
C LYS A 221 6.76 -18.01 -21.28
N ARG A 222 6.68 -16.73 -20.91
CA ARG A 222 7.14 -16.24 -19.61
C ARG A 222 6.63 -17.08 -18.44
N SER A 223 7.53 -17.53 -17.56
CA SER A 223 7.13 -18.16 -16.30
C SER A 223 6.29 -17.19 -15.47
N ARG A 224 5.10 -17.64 -15.09
CA ARG A 224 4.09 -16.84 -14.39
C ARG A 224 4.02 -17.18 -12.92
N TYR A 225 3.77 -16.19 -12.10
CA TYR A 225 3.57 -16.39 -10.67
C TYR A 225 2.38 -15.59 -10.12
N LEU A 226 1.82 -16.10 -9.03
CA LEU A 226 0.84 -15.43 -8.19
C LEU A 226 1.58 -14.78 -7.03
N ALA A 227 1.37 -13.49 -6.79
CA ALA A 227 1.75 -12.89 -5.52
C ALA A 227 0.54 -12.90 -4.57
N LEU A 228 0.75 -13.35 -3.34
CA LEU A 228 -0.25 -13.42 -2.28
C LEU A 228 0.18 -12.52 -1.13
N HIS A 229 -0.61 -11.49 -0.84
CA HIS A 229 -0.48 -10.70 0.39
C HIS A 229 -1.40 -11.28 1.46
N LEU A 230 -0.80 -12.01 2.40
CA LEU A 230 -1.47 -12.63 3.54
C LEU A 230 -1.34 -11.70 4.75
N ARG A 231 -2.28 -10.76 4.88
CA ARG A 231 -2.31 -9.79 6.00
C ARG A 231 -2.85 -10.45 7.26
N PHE A 232 -2.01 -11.26 7.89
CA PHE A 232 -2.33 -12.08 9.06
C PHE A 232 -1.20 -12.03 10.10
N GLU A 233 -0.50 -10.90 10.19
CA GLU A 233 0.45 -10.60 11.25
C GLU A 233 -0.27 -10.23 12.56
N ILE A 234 0.40 -10.42 13.70
CA ILE A 234 -0.20 -10.28 15.04
C ILE A 234 -0.88 -8.92 15.26
N ASP A 235 -0.35 -7.85 14.67
CA ASP A 235 -0.91 -6.52 14.78
C ASP A 235 -2.31 -6.43 14.13
N MET A 236 -2.48 -7.05 12.96
CA MET A 236 -3.77 -7.13 12.28
C MET A 236 -4.72 -8.08 12.99
N VAL A 237 -4.23 -9.24 13.43
CA VAL A 237 -5.01 -10.26 14.13
C VAL A 237 -5.56 -9.67 15.45
N ALA A 238 -4.74 -9.00 16.25
CA ALA A 238 -5.16 -8.33 17.49
C ALA A 238 -6.11 -7.16 17.21
N HIS A 239 -5.77 -6.26 16.29
CA HIS A 239 -6.60 -5.08 15.97
C HIS A 239 -8.00 -5.46 15.43
N SER A 240 -8.13 -6.61 14.78
CA SER A 240 -9.40 -7.06 14.21
C SER A 240 -10.47 -7.41 15.25
N LEU A 241 -10.09 -7.72 16.50
CA LEU A 241 -10.96 -8.23 17.56
C LEU A 241 -11.73 -9.53 17.20
N CYS A 242 -11.29 -10.25 16.18
CA CYS A 242 -11.88 -11.52 15.76
C CYS A 242 -11.24 -12.72 16.47
N GLU A 243 -11.91 -13.86 16.38
CA GLU A 243 -11.38 -15.16 16.84
C GLU A 243 -10.95 -16.02 15.64
N TYR A 244 -9.86 -16.76 15.80
CA TYR A 244 -9.23 -17.55 14.73
C TYR A 244 -9.06 -19.03 15.10
N GLY A 245 -9.77 -19.48 16.13
CA GLY A 245 -9.82 -20.88 16.55
C GLY A 245 -8.66 -21.31 17.45
N GLY A 246 -7.87 -20.39 18.01
CA GLY A 246 -6.82 -20.71 18.98
C GLY A 246 -7.29 -20.76 20.45
N GLY A 247 -8.59 -20.58 20.72
CA GLY A 247 -9.18 -20.71 22.05
C GLY A 247 -8.75 -19.64 23.06
N GLU A 248 -8.81 -19.99 24.35
CA GLU A 248 -8.51 -19.07 25.48
C GLU A 248 -7.07 -18.56 25.50
N GLU A 249 -6.13 -19.32 24.94
CA GLU A 249 -4.71 -18.94 24.87
C GLU A 249 -4.50 -17.82 23.85
N GLU A 250 -4.98 -18.03 22.62
CA GLU A 250 -4.96 -17.01 21.54
C GLU A 250 -5.67 -15.73 22.01
N ARG A 251 -6.81 -15.85 22.71
CA ARG A 251 -7.52 -14.66 23.21
C ARG A 251 -6.68 -13.85 24.20
N ARG A 252 -6.04 -14.51 25.17
CA ARG A 252 -5.20 -13.85 26.18
C ARG A 252 -3.96 -13.20 25.58
N GLU A 253 -3.31 -13.87 24.63
CA GLU A 253 -2.15 -13.33 23.92
C GLU A 253 -2.52 -12.06 23.14
N LEU A 254 -3.58 -12.13 22.33
CA LEU A 254 -4.02 -11.00 21.51
C LEU A 254 -4.54 -9.84 22.35
N GLU A 255 -5.19 -10.11 23.49
CA GLU A 255 -5.59 -9.07 24.45
C GLU A 255 -4.38 -8.37 25.05
N SER A 256 -3.37 -9.14 25.48
CA SER A 256 -2.12 -8.57 26.02
C SER A 256 -1.40 -7.69 24.98
N TYR A 257 -1.33 -8.15 23.73
CA TYR A 257 -0.77 -7.37 22.63
C TYR A 257 -1.57 -6.08 22.39
N LEU A 258 -2.89 -6.17 22.42
CA LEU A 258 -3.80 -5.03 22.17
C LEU A 258 -3.67 -3.95 23.25
N GLU A 259 -3.53 -4.32 24.52
CA GLU A 259 -3.34 -3.36 25.62
C GLU A 259 -2.03 -2.56 25.48
N VAL A 260 -0.95 -3.22 25.04
CA VAL A 260 0.36 -2.58 24.86
C VAL A 260 0.42 -1.72 23.60
N HIS A 261 -0.07 -2.23 22.47
CA HIS A 261 0.15 -1.61 21.16
C HIS A 261 -1.03 -0.77 20.65
N PHE A 262 -2.25 -1.00 21.16
CA PHE A 262 -3.46 -0.30 20.75
C PHE A 262 -4.29 0.18 21.96
N PRO A 263 -3.72 0.98 22.88
CA PRO A 263 -4.38 1.36 24.14
C PRO A 263 -5.72 2.06 23.94
N ALA A 264 -5.85 2.90 22.90
CA ALA A 264 -7.11 3.56 22.58
C ALA A 264 -8.22 2.57 22.13
N LEU A 265 -7.85 1.48 21.45
CA LEU A 265 -8.79 0.42 21.06
C LEU A 265 -9.12 -0.48 22.25
N ALA A 266 -8.13 -0.78 23.09
CA ALA A 266 -8.32 -1.49 24.36
C ALA A 266 -9.33 -0.77 25.26
N GLU A 267 -9.20 0.55 25.39
CA GLU A 267 -10.12 1.38 26.16
C GLU A 267 -11.52 1.40 25.54
N GLN A 268 -11.63 1.47 24.21
CA GLN A 268 -12.93 1.37 23.54
C GLN A 268 -13.60 0.01 23.74
N LYS A 269 -12.84 -1.08 23.78
CA LYS A 269 -13.38 -2.42 24.08
C LYS A 269 -13.95 -2.50 25.51
N LYS A 270 -13.36 -1.77 26.46
CA LYS A 270 -13.83 -1.70 27.86
C LYS A 270 -15.05 -0.78 28.02
N THR A 271 -15.10 0.34 27.31
CA THR A 271 -16.08 1.41 27.52
C THR A 271 -17.28 1.38 26.56
N LYS A 272 -17.15 0.72 25.40
CA LYS A 272 -18.20 0.67 24.38
C LYS A 272 -18.62 -0.76 24.08
N LYS A 273 -19.91 -0.93 23.77
CA LYS A 273 -20.43 -2.18 23.22
C LYS A 273 -19.95 -2.34 21.78
N LEU A 274 -18.85 -3.07 21.60
CA LEU A 274 -18.33 -3.44 20.28
C LEU A 274 -19.06 -4.69 19.74
N PRO A 275 -19.10 -4.88 18.40
CA PRO A 275 -19.65 -6.11 17.81
C PRO A 275 -18.88 -7.34 18.29
N SER A 276 -19.60 -8.45 18.46
CA SER A 276 -19.00 -9.75 18.81
C SER A 276 -18.09 -10.27 17.68
N PRO A 277 -17.11 -11.15 17.99
CA PRO A 277 -16.26 -11.76 16.97
C PRO A 277 -17.05 -12.41 15.82
N THR A 278 -18.18 -13.06 16.12
CA THR A 278 -19.07 -13.67 15.14
C THR A 278 -19.74 -12.63 14.22
N GLU A 279 -20.17 -11.50 14.78
CA GLU A 279 -20.73 -10.40 13.99
C GLU A 279 -19.66 -9.78 13.09
N LEU A 280 -18.47 -9.47 13.63
CA LEU A 280 -17.33 -8.96 12.86
C LEU A 280 -17.01 -9.88 11.68
N ARG A 281 -17.03 -11.20 11.91
CA ARG A 281 -16.75 -12.20 10.88
C ARG A 281 -17.85 -12.27 9.83
N SER A 282 -19.12 -12.28 10.23
CA SER A 282 -20.25 -12.34 9.30
C SER A 282 -20.38 -11.07 8.44
N GLU A 283 -19.95 -9.91 8.95
CA GLU A 283 -19.85 -8.67 8.17
C GLU A 283 -18.57 -8.56 7.33
N GLY A 284 -17.68 -9.56 7.42
CA GLY A 284 -16.44 -9.61 6.66
C GLY A 284 -15.41 -8.57 7.12
N LEU A 285 -15.41 -8.21 8.41
CA LEU A 285 -14.45 -7.29 9.00
C LEU A 285 -13.15 -8.01 9.40
N CYS A 286 -13.20 -9.31 9.68
CA CYS A 286 -12.00 -10.11 9.96
C CYS A 286 -11.12 -10.30 8.71
N PRO A 287 -9.78 -10.34 8.82
CA PRO A 287 -8.91 -10.90 7.79
C PRO A 287 -9.23 -12.39 7.57
N LEU A 288 -8.93 -12.88 6.36
CA LEU A 288 -9.00 -14.32 6.10
C LEU A 288 -7.82 -15.02 6.77
N MET A 289 -8.09 -16.17 7.40
CA MET A 289 -7.05 -17.04 7.91
C MET A 289 -6.25 -17.68 6.76
N PRO A 290 -5.02 -18.14 7.01
CA PRO A 290 -4.24 -18.85 6.01
C PRO A 290 -5.00 -20.05 5.41
N GLU A 291 -5.71 -20.84 6.21
CA GLU A 291 -6.50 -22.00 5.81
C GLU A 291 -7.66 -21.61 4.86
N GLU A 292 -8.35 -20.52 5.17
CA GLU A 292 -9.42 -19.97 4.31
C GLU A 292 -8.85 -19.45 2.98
N THR A 293 -7.63 -18.90 3.03
CA THR A 293 -6.92 -18.40 1.85
C THR A 293 -6.58 -19.55 0.91
N VAL A 294 -6.16 -20.70 1.45
CA VAL A 294 -5.95 -21.94 0.67
C VAL A 294 -7.22 -22.33 -0.07
N LEU A 295 -8.35 -22.39 0.65
CA LEU A 295 -9.65 -22.76 0.09
C LEU A 295 -10.10 -21.80 -1.00
N MET A 296 -9.91 -20.49 -0.80
CA MET A 296 -10.21 -19.47 -1.81
C MET A 296 -9.37 -19.68 -3.08
N LEU A 297 -8.05 -19.86 -2.96
CA LEU A 297 -7.16 -20.04 -4.11
C LEU A 297 -7.48 -21.33 -4.86
N ALA A 298 -7.70 -22.43 -4.14
CA ALA A 298 -8.10 -23.70 -4.72
C ALA A 298 -9.45 -23.59 -5.46
N GLY A 299 -10.44 -22.94 -4.85
CA GLY A 299 -11.76 -22.70 -5.49
C GLY A 299 -11.70 -21.84 -6.75
N LEU A 300 -10.67 -20.98 -6.87
CA LEU A 300 -10.38 -20.19 -8.06
C LEU A 300 -9.65 -20.98 -9.16
N GLY A 301 -9.21 -22.21 -8.88
CA GLY A 301 -8.52 -23.10 -9.82
C GLY A 301 -7.00 -23.05 -9.76
N PHE A 302 -6.41 -22.36 -8.77
CA PHE A 302 -4.97 -22.49 -8.51
C PHE A 302 -4.69 -23.88 -7.96
N ASN A 303 -3.59 -24.49 -8.40
CA ASN A 303 -3.22 -25.85 -8.05
C ASN A 303 -1.75 -25.94 -7.59
N ARG A 304 -1.31 -27.15 -7.23
CA ARG A 304 0.04 -27.42 -6.70
C ARG A 304 1.20 -26.95 -7.58
N ARG A 305 1.00 -26.78 -8.90
CA ARG A 305 2.05 -26.30 -9.84
C ARG A 305 2.20 -24.78 -9.84
N THR A 306 1.31 -24.06 -9.16
CA THR A 306 1.33 -22.59 -9.09
C THR A 306 2.55 -22.12 -8.31
N HIS A 307 3.37 -21.26 -8.90
CA HIS A 307 4.42 -20.55 -8.18
C HIS A 307 3.79 -19.39 -7.43
N ILE A 308 3.96 -19.37 -6.11
CA ILE A 308 3.36 -18.36 -5.24
C ILE A 308 4.47 -17.59 -4.54
N TYR A 309 4.48 -16.27 -4.72
CA TYR A 309 5.23 -15.38 -3.84
C TYR A 309 4.34 -14.98 -2.66
N LEU A 310 4.75 -15.31 -1.44
CA LEU A 310 4.06 -14.89 -0.22
C LEU A 310 4.69 -13.59 0.30
N ALA A 311 3.92 -12.50 0.25
CA ALA A 311 4.29 -11.20 0.78
C ALA A 311 3.78 -11.04 2.22
N GLY A 312 4.63 -10.43 3.05
CA GLY A 312 4.42 -10.31 4.50
C GLY A 312 5.72 -10.61 5.25
N ALA A 313 5.71 -10.37 6.56
CA ALA A 313 6.85 -10.64 7.43
C ALA A 313 6.61 -11.89 8.30
N HIS A 314 5.89 -11.71 9.40
CA HIS A 314 5.65 -12.75 10.42
C HIS A 314 4.17 -13.06 10.53
N ILE A 315 3.75 -14.13 9.84
CA ILE A 315 2.38 -14.64 9.92
C ILE A 315 2.14 -15.19 11.33
N TYR A 316 1.07 -14.72 11.98
CA TYR A 316 0.69 -15.16 13.32
C TYR A 316 0.43 -16.68 13.34
N GLY A 317 0.93 -17.35 14.39
CA GLY A 317 0.97 -18.81 14.50
C GLY A 317 2.03 -19.51 13.61
N GLY A 318 2.73 -18.77 12.74
CA GLY A 318 3.91 -19.26 12.02
C GLY A 318 3.64 -20.51 11.17
N LYS A 319 4.52 -21.52 11.30
CA LYS A 319 4.49 -22.74 10.46
C LYS A 319 3.20 -23.55 10.61
N SER A 320 2.58 -23.58 11.80
CA SER A 320 1.37 -24.37 12.02
C SER A 320 0.20 -23.82 11.21
N ARG A 321 -0.01 -22.49 11.24
CA ARG A 321 -1.03 -21.80 10.44
C ARG A 321 -0.74 -21.84 8.94
N LEU A 322 0.53 -21.82 8.54
CA LEU A 322 0.92 -21.91 7.13
C LEU A 322 0.89 -23.33 6.55
N ALA A 323 0.73 -24.38 7.37
CA ALA A 323 0.86 -25.77 6.95
C ALA A 323 -0.10 -26.15 5.80
N ALA A 324 -1.36 -25.70 5.85
CA ALA A 324 -2.32 -25.96 4.78
C ALA A 324 -1.88 -25.32 3.45
N LEU A 325 -1.33 -24.11 3.52
CA LEU A 325 -0.92 -23.34 2.33
C LEU A 325 0.31 -23.95 1.69
N THR A 326 1.34 -24.29 2.48
CA THR A 326 2.57 -24.92 1.98
C THR A 326 2.34 -26.35 1.51
N THR A 327 1.41 -27.09 2.12
CA THR A 327 1.04 -28.44 1.68
C THR A 327 0.37 -28.42 0.32
N LEU A 328 -0.57 -27.49 0.07
CA LEU A 328 -1.28 -27.42 -1.22
C LEU A 328 -0.48 -26.68 -2.30
N PHE A 329 0.37 -25.73 -1.93
CA PHE A 329 1.19 -24.95 -2.86
C PHE A 329 2.68 -25.11 -2.50
N PRO A 330 3.31 -26.23 -2.90
CA PRO A 330 4.71 -26.52 -2.55
C PRO A 330 5.72 -25.56 -3.19
N ASN A 331 5.34 -24.86 -4.27
CA ASN A 331 6.17 -23.83 -4.92
C ASN A 331 5.93 -22.43 -4.32
N LEU A 332 5.50 -22.37 -3.06
CA LEU A 332 5.37 -21.13 -2.32
C LEU A 332 6.73 -20.71 -1.77
N VAL A 333 7.10 -19.47 -2.02
CA VAL A 333 8.37 -18.88 -1.60
C VAL A 333 8.15 -17.48 -1.05
N THR A 334 9.04 -17.07 -0.16
CA THR A 334 9.15 -15.70 0.34
C THR A 334 10.45 -15.05 -0.15
N LYS A 335 10.64 -13.76 0.12
CA LYS A 335 11.90 -13.06 -0.19
C LYS A 335 13.11 -13.68 0.52
N GLU A 336 12.92 -14.21 1.73
CA GLU A 336 13.93 -14.92 2.52
C GLU A 336 14.32 -16.27 1.88
N ASN A 337 13.42 -16.91 1.11
CA ASN A 337 13.76 -18.11 0.35
C ASN A 337 14.49 -17.78 -0.97
N LEU A 338 14.16 -16.63 -1.55
CA LEU A 338 14.65 -16.24 -2.86
C LEU A 338 16.00 -15.53 -2.82
N LEU A 339 16.35 -14.87 -1.72
CA LEU A 339 17.62 -14.18 -1.52
C LEU A 339 18.57 -15.03 -0.66
N SER A 340 19.86 -15.02 -1.00
CA SER A 340 20.91 -15.54 -0.11
C SER A 340 21.06 -14.65 1.13
N SER A 341 21.71 -15.18 2.17
CA SER A 341 21.95 -14.45 3.42
C SER A 341 22.63 -13.10 3.18
N THR A 342 23.63 -13.04 2.29
CA THR A 342 24.34 -11.80 1.96
C THR A 342 23.50 -10.80 1.16
N GLU A 343 22.55 -11.28 0.36
CA GLU A 343 21.69 -10.41 -0.45
C GLU A 343 20.55 -9.79 0.39
N ILE A 344 20.07 -10.50 1.42
CA ILE A 344 19.00 -10.02 2.29
C ILE A 344 19.48 -9.27 3.53
N GLU A 345 20.70 -9.57 4.02
CA GLU A 345 21.31 -8.95 5.20
C GLU A 345 21.20 -7.40 5.21
N PRO A 346 21.45 -6.68 4.09
CA PRO A 346 21.35 -5.24 4.07
C PRO A 346 19.94 -4.69 4.38
N PHE A 347 18.91 -5.53 4.35
CA PHE A 347 17.52 -5.19 4.58
C PHE A 347 16.95 -5.78 5.88
N ALA A 348 17.66 -6.71 6.54
CA ALA A 348 17.12 -7.55 7.61
C ALA A 348 16.54 -6.75 8.79
N ASN A 349 17.14 -5.61 9.13
CA ASN A 349 16.69 -4.73 10.22
C ASN A 349 15.80 -3.56 9.74
N PHE A 350 15.40 -3.55 8.47
CA PHE A 350 14.65 -2.47 7.84
C PHE A 350 13.35 -3.02 7.23
N SER A 351 12.35 -3.24 8.08
CA SER A 351 11.03 -3.74 7.67
C SER A 351 10.36 -2.89 6.59
N SER A 352 10.59 -1.58 6.56
CA SER A 352 10.13 -0.67 5.50
C SER A 352 10.77 -0.98 4.15
N GLN A 353 12.07 -1.30 4.12
CA GLN A 353 12.77 -1.69 2.89
C GLN A 353 12.34 -3.09 2.43
N LEU A 354 12.17 -4.04 3.36
CA LEU A 354 11.61 -5.37 3.07
C LEU A 354 10.19 -5.28 2.50
N ALA A 355 9.34 -4.42 3.06
CA ALA A 355 8.00 -4.16 2.55
C ALA A 355 8.00 -3.49 1.16
N ALA A 356 9.05 -2.73 0.81
CA ALA A 356 9.24 -2.20 -0.53
C ALA A 356 9.57 -3.32 -1.55
N LEU A 357 10.34 -4.34 -1.16
CA LEU A 357 10.57 -5.53 -1.99
C LEU A 357 9.26 -6.31 -2.21
N ASP A 358 8.48 -6.51 -1.15
CA ASP A 358 7.15 -7.10 -1.23
C ASP A 358 6.24 -6.32 -2.18
N PHE A 359 6.28 -4.98 -2.14
CA PHE A 359 5.53 -4.10 -3.03
C PHE A 359 5.90 -4.34 -4.50
N ILE A 360 7.20 -4.41 -4.82
CA ILE A 360 7.70 -4.63 -6.18
C ILE A 360 7.19 -5.98 -6.70
N LEU A 361 7.37 -7.06 -5.95
CA LEU A 361 7.01 -8.41 -6.39
C LEU A 361 5.51 -8.61 -6.52
N CYS A 362 4.72 -8.04 -5.61
CA CYS A 362 3.27 -8.08 -5.72
C CYS A 362 2.76 -7.27 -6.92
N THR A 363 3.39 -6.14 -7.21
CA THR A 363 2.99 -5.29 -8.33
C THR A 363 3.36 -5.93 -9.68
N ALA A 364 4.54 -6.55 -9.78
CA ALA A 364 5.06 -7.18 -11.01
C ALA A 364 4.44 -8.56 -11.35
N ALA A 365 3.67 -9.15 -10.42
CA ALA A 365 3.11 -10.49 -10.57
C ALA A 365 2.07 -10.59 -11.69
N ASP A 366 1.95 -11.77 -12.30
CA ASP A 366 0.92 -12.04 -13.31
C ASP A 366 -0.47 -11.97 -12.69
N VAL A 367 -0.62 -12.47 -11.47
CA VAL A 367 -1.82 -12.31 -10.65
C VAL A 367 -1.41 -11.83 -9.26
N PHE A 368 -2.16 -10.88 -8.71
CA PHE A 368 -2.03 -10.47 -7.31
C PHE A 368 -3.28 -10.86 -6.54
N ALA A 369 -3.14 -11.53 -5.40
CA ALA A 369 -4.22 -11.83 -4.47
C ALA A 369 -3.93 -11.20 -3.10
N MET A 370 -4.97 -10.69 -2.45
CA MET A 370 -4.90 -10.15 -1.10
C MET A 370 -5.89 -10.88 -0.20
N THR A 371 -5.58 -11.02 1.08
CA THR A 371 -6.52 -11.57 2.07
C THR A 371 -7.29 -10.49 2.82
N ASP A 372 -6.68 -9.31 2.96
CA ASP A 372 -7.36 -8.11 3.45
C ASP A 372 -7.30 -6.95 2.45
N SER A 373 -8.48 -6.40 2.18
CA SER A 373 -8.65 -5.23 1.31
C SER A 373 -8.76 -3.92 2.08
N GLY A 374 -8.54 -3.91 3.40
CA GLY A 374 -8.40 -2.70 4.20
C GLY A 374 -7.00 -2.10 4.12
N SER A 375 -5.98 -2.93 3.93
CA SER A 375 -4.57 -2.49 3.97
C SER A 375 -4.19 -1.45 2.90
N GLN A 376 -3.33 -0.51 3.28
CA GLN A 376 -2.76 0.47 2.33
C GLN A 376 -1.80 -0.17 1.32
N PHE A 377 -1.11 -1.24 1.71
CA PHE A 377 -0.27 -2.03 0.81
C PHE A 377 -1.09 -2.58 -0.37
N SER A 378 -2.20 -3.28 -0.09
CA SER A 378 -3.07 -3.81 -1.13
C SER A 378 -3.79 -2.71 -1.93
N SER A 379 -4.07 -1.54 -1.33
CA SER A 379 -4.55 -0.35 -2.05
C SER A 379 -3.57 0.09 -3.13
N LEU A 380 -2.32 0.35 -2.75
CA LEU A 380 -1.32 0.94 -3.64
C LEU A 380 -0.94 -0.02 -4.75
N ILE A 381 -0.79 -1.32 -4.45
CA ILE A 381 -0.51 -2.34 -5.48
C ILE A 381 -1.67 -2.43 -6.48
N ALA A 382 -2.91 -2.46 -6.00
CA ALA A 382 -4.08 -2.49 -6.89
C ALA A 382 -4.11 -1.25 -7.80
N GLY A 383 -3.84 -0.06 -7.25
CA GLY A 383 -3.76 1.16 -8.03
C GLY A 383 -2.64 1.15 -9.05
N TYR A 384 -1.42 0.72 -8.68
CA TYR A 384 -0.29 0.61 -9.60
C TYR A 384 -0.57 -0.33 -10.77
N ARG A 385 -1.16 -1.50 -10.48
CA ARG A 385 -1.57 -2.49 -11.48
C ARG A 385 -2.67 -1.96 -12.39
N ILE A 386 -3.56 -1.10 -11.90
CA ILE A 386 -4.59 -0.45 -12.74
C ILE A 386 -3.95 0.66 -13.59
N TYR A 387 -3.10 1.49 -12.99
CA TYR A 387 -2.50 2.65 -13.62
C TYR A 387 -1.56 2.24 -14.76
N TYR A 388 -0.54 1.42 -14.47
CA TYR A 388 0.46 1.00 -15.46
C TYR A 388 0.09 -0.29 -16.20
N GLY A 389 -0.87 -1.07 -15.69
CA GLY A 389 -1.10 -2.43 -16.19
C GLY A 389 -2.03 -2.55 -17.39
N GLY A 390 -2.52 -1.45 -17.96
CA GLY A 390 -3.35 -1.44 -19.17
C GLY A 390 -4.59 -2.36 -19.11
N GLY A 391 -5.12 -2.60 -17.91
CA GLY A 391 -6.23 -3.55 -17.70
C GLY A 391 -5.89 -5.04 -17.84
N LYS A 392 -4.62 -5.40 -18.03
CA LYS A 392 -4.15 -6.78 -18.26
C LYS A 392 -3.65 -7.49 -17.00
N MET A 393 -3.59 -6.79 -15.87
CA MET A 393 -3.03 -7.29 -14.61
C MET A 393 -4.10 -7.61 -13.56
N PRO A 394 -4.62 -8.85 -13.50
CA PRO A 394 -5.71 -9.20 -12.59
C PRO A 394 -5.31 -9.08 -11.12
N THR A 395 -6.20 -8.50 -10.32
CA THR A 395 -6.11 -8.43 -8.86
C THR A 395 -7.31 -9.15 -8.24
N ILE A 396 -7.05 -10.17 -7.44
CA ILE A 396 -8.04 -10.96 -6.71
C ILE A 396 -8.29 -10.27 -5.37
N ARG A 397 -9.52 -9.78 -5.21
CA ARG A 397 -9.99 -9.18 -3.96
C ARG A 397 -11.10 -10.04 -3.36
N PRO A 398 -10.95 -10.51 -2.12
CA PRO A 398 -11.97 -11.32 -1.46
C PRO A 398 -13.19 -10.47 -1.13
N ASN A 399 -14.39 -11.00 -1.37
CA ASN A 399 -15.59 -10.51 -0.73
C ASN A 399 -15.71 -11.23 0.62
N LYS A 400 -15.06 -10.69 1.65
CA LYS A 400 -14.88 -11.35 2.96
C LYS A 400 -16.22 -11.74 3.59
N ARG A 401 -17.25 -10.88 3.50
CA ARG A 401 -18.62 -11.18 3.95
C ARG A 401 -19.21 -12.42 3.27
N ARG A 402 -19.10 -12.52 1.94
CA ARG A 402 -19.60 -13.69 1.20
C ARG A 402 -18.75 -14.93 1.42
N LEU A 403 -17.43 -14.78 1.60
CA LEU A 403 -16.56 -15.91 1.91
C LEU A 403 -16.85 -16.45 3.31
N ALA A 404 -17.05 -15.58 4.31
CA ALA A 404 -17.48 -15.99 5.64
C ALA A 404 -18.80 -16.78 5.60
N ASP A 405 -19.78 -16.32 4.81
CA ASP A 405 -21.04 -17.05 4.58
C ASP A 405 -20.81 -18.45 3.99
N ILE A 406 -19.91 -18.58 3.01
CA ILE A 406 -19.54 -19.86 2.39
C ILE A 406 -18.85 -20.79 3.38
N PHE A 407 -17.94 -20.27 4.21
CA PHE A 407 -17.13 -21.07 5.13
C PHE A 407 -17.85 -21.48 6.41
N VAL A 408 -18.78 -20.65 6.90
CA VAL A 408 -19.40 -20.83 8.23
C VAL A 408 -20.79 -21.48 8.16
N LYS A 409 -21.60 -21.19 7.14
CA LYS A 409 -23.01 -21.63 7.15
C LYS A 409 -23.25 -23.06 6.69
N ASN A 410 -22.31 -23.65 5.93
CA ASN A 410 -22.44 -25.00 5.42
C ASN A 410 -21.25 -25.86 5.84
N ASN A 411 -21.43 -26.68 6.89
CA ASN A 411 -20.40 -27.60 7.37
C ASN A 411 -20.05 -28.68 6.34
N THR A 412 -20.93 -28.93 5.38
CA THR A 412 -20.72 -29.81 4.23
C THR A 412 -21.18 -29.11 2.95
N ILE A 413 -20.27 -29.00 1.98
CA ILE A 413 -20.56 -28.42 0.66
C ILE A 413 -19.82 -29.23 -0.40
N GLU A 414 -20.53 -29.62 -1.45
CA GLU A 414 -19.89 -30.29 -2.59
C GLU A 414 -18.86 -29.36 -3.24
N TRP A 415 -17.69 -29.89 -3.58
CA TRP A 415 -16.58 -29.11 -4.12
C TRP A 415 -16.98 -28.25 -5.33
N LYS A 416 -17.76 -28.80 -6.26
CA LYS A 416 -18.21 -28.07 -7.46
C LYS A 416 -19.10 -26.86 -7.12
N VAL A 417 -19.95 -27.01 -6.10
CA VAL A 417 -20.78 -25.92 -5.59
C VAL A 417 -19.91 -24.88 -4.88
N PHE A 418 -18.95 -25.32 -4.08
CA PHE A 418 -17.97 -24.45 -3.41
C PHE A 418 -17.18 -23.61 -4.42
N GLU A 419 -16.57 -24.23 -5.44
CA GLU A 419 -15.84 -23.52 -6.51
C GLU A 419 -16.71 -22.45 -7.17
N THR A 420 -17.95 -22.80 -7.49
CA THR A 420 -18.89 -21.88 -8.14
C THR A 420 -19.19 -20.67 -7.25
N ARG A 421 -19.42 -20.89 -5.95
CA ARG A 421 -19.69 -19.82 -4.98
C ARG A 421 -18.46 -18.94 -4.76
N VAL A 422 -17.26 -19.51 -4.60
CA VAL A 422 -16.00 -18.76 -4.45
C VAL A 422 -15.72 -17.91 -5.69
N ARG A 423 -15.80 -18.50 -6.89
CA ARG A 423 -15.62 -17.77 -8.16
C ARG A 423 -16.61 -16.62 -8.28
N LYS A 424 -17.88 -16.82 -7.90
CA LYS A 424 -18.90 -15.76 -7.89
C LYS A 424 -18.56 -14.66 -6.88
N ALA A 425 -18.13 -15.01 -5.66
CA ALA A 425 -17.75 -14.05 -4.62
C ALA A 425 -16.58 -13.16 -5.07
N VAL A 426 -15.56 -13.74 -5.71
CA VAL A 426 -14.40 -12.99 -6.20
C VAL A 426 -14.71 -12.19 -7.47
N ARG A 427 -15.45 -12.75 -8.43
CA ARG A 427 -15.81 -12.06 -9.69
C ARG A 427 -16.56 -10.76 -9.47
N GLN A 428 -17.38 -10.67 -8.42
CA GLN A 428 -18.10 -9.43 -8.12
C GLN A 428 -17.18 -8.24 -7.82
N ASN A 429 -15.98 -8.50 -7.30
CA ASN A 429 -14.97 -7.48 -7.05
C ASN A 429 -14.07 -7.19 -8.26
N LYS A 430 -14.15 -8.00 -9.33
CA LYS A 430 -13.41 -7.78 -10.59
C LYS A 430 -14.10 -6.80 -11.54
N ARG A 431 -15.27 -6.30 -11.18
CA ARG A 431 -16.03 -5.36 -12.02
C ARG A 431 -15.21 -4.08 -12.20
N VAL A 432 -15.00 -3.68 -13.45
CA VAL A 432 -14.31 -2.43 -13.76
C VAL A 432 -15.28 -1.26 -13.61
N PHE A 433 -14.83 -0.25 -12.89
CA PHE A 433 -15.53 1.01 -12.71
C PHE A 433 -14.52 2.15 -12.70
N SER A 434 -14.99 3.33 -13.09
CA SER A 434 -14.42 4.59 -12.66
C SER A 434 -14.36 4.69 -11.14
N ARG A 435 -13.48 5.56 -10.64
CA ARG A 435 -13.32 5.82 -9.21
C ARG A 435 -14.65 6.21 -8.57
N PRO A 436 -15.15 5.46 -7.57
CA PRO A 436 -16.32 5.90 -6.82
C PRO A 436 -15.99 7.13 -5.96
N THR A 437 -16.97 8.02 -5.76
CA THR A 437 -16.84 9.18 -4.88
C THR A 437 -16.45 8.76 -3.46
N GLY A 438 -15.54 9.53 -2.84
CA GLY A 438 -15.00 9.27 -1.51
C GLY A 438 -13.96 8.15 -1.48
N ARG A 439 -13.61 7.53 -2.61
CA ARG A 439 -12.58 6.49 -2.67
C ARG A 439 -11.25 7.06 -3.12
N SER A 440 -10.20 6.60 -2.45
CA SER A 440 -8.82 7.04 -2.73
C SER A 440 -8.40 6.78 -4.17
N VAL A 441 -7.78 7.80 -4.78
CA VAL A 441 -7.13 7.73 -6.09
C VAL A 441 -5.98 6.71 -6.13
N TYR A 442 -5.38 6.38 -4.98
CA TYR A 442 -4.27 5.42 -4.90
C TYR A 442 -4.72 3.96 -5.09
N ARG A 443 -6.00 3.65 -4.83
CA ARG A 443 -6.58 2.33 -5.11
C ARG A 443 -7.35 2.30 -6.43
N TYR A 444 -8.01 3.41 -6.75
CA TYR A 444 -8.89 3.53 -7.91
C TYR A 444 -8.45 4.71 -8.79
N PRO A 445 -7.37 4.58 -9.57
CA PRO A 445 -6.85 5.68 -10.36
C PRO A 445 -7.60 5.89 -11.70
N ARG A 446 -8.64 5.10 -12.01
CA ARG A 446 -9.50 5.32 -13.19
C ARG A 446 -10.43 6.51 -12.96
N CYS A 447 -9.86 7.70 -13.05
CA CYS A 447 -10.56 8.98 -12.95
C CYS A 447 -9.75 10.05 -13.69
N GLN A 448 -10.42 11.13 -14.12
CA GLN A 448 -9.84 12.17 -14.96
C GLN A 448 -8.69 12.96 -14.30
N GLU A 449 -8.53 12.82 -12.98
CA GLU A 449 -7.41 13.37 -12.22
C GLU A 449 -6.13 12.53 -12.42
N CYS A 450 -6.25 11.25 -12.72
CA CYS A 450 -5.11 10.32 -12.72
C CYS A 450 -4.86 9.70 -14.09
N MET A 451 -5.93 9.32 -14.79
CA MET A 451 -5.92 8.66 -16.09
C MET A 451 -6.82 9.42 -17.08
N CYS A 452 -6.60 9.19 -18.37
CA CYS A 452 -7.33 9.82 -19.46
C CYS A 452 -7.81 8.74 -20.44
N TYR A 453 -8.82 9.05 -21.24
CA TYR A 453 -9.20 8.19 -22.37
C TYR A 453 -8.20 8.38 -23.51
N THR A 454 -7.83 7.28 -24.15
CA THR A 454 -7.28 7.32 -25.52
C THR A 454 -8.42 7.56 -26.48
N ASP A 455 -8.32 8.62 -27.28
CA ASP A 455 -9.23 8.85 -28.42
C ASP A 455 -9.16 7.71 -29.45
#